data_AF-A0A523TWQ8-F1
#
_entry.id   AF-A0A523TWQ8-F1
#
_cell.length_a   1.000
_cell.length_b   1.000
_cell.length_c   1.000
_cell.angle_alpha   90.00
_cell.angle_beta   90.00
_cell.angle_gamma   90.00
#
_symmetry.space_group_name_H-M   'P 1'
#
loop_
_entity.id
_entity.type
_entity.pdbx_description
1 polymer ?
#
loop_
_entity_poly.entity_id
_entity_poly.type
_entity_poly.pdbx_seq_one_letter_code
_entity_poly.pdbx_strand_id
1 'polypeptide(L)'
;MLSTARTKRTLSLILFIVLLPACSIPLSYNNNPESARPDEPIEEIVVVKPAAISPSPTAEPEVIEGEIVEPSAEATDVEIQPTQTDESDPEQPINPMTGLPVEDPDVLQRRPLLVSISNFPPTARPQAGLSFASHVYSTFIGFGMNRYVAVFYGDYAEHLQEILTNRLAEGNDDDFAIGPVRSGRVAFEDIKNQYPHALLITAGASPEVLSQLSNQVSVFGSNNESVNSTGVGAGALGQLASGYPVDPLKYESLVFDPAPPEGGEPAEFVRIIYNYLNQNGWEYDPGSRTYLRSQDQADGSGELYPMIDKLTGEQLGFENVVVLWAKHSYLSPTVVQINLSYVWDQFGLLYRDGQVYEIKWSTRNGKLMIYDGEGAPVPLKPGKTWFEVVSFQTTWDRDKSIVRFHEPPSDF
;
A
#
# COMPACT_ATOMS: atom_id res chain seq x y z
N MET A 1 -54.44 -15.64 68.66
CA MET A 1 -55.55 -14.75 68.25
C MET A 1 -54.92 -13.56 67.54
N LEU A 2 -54.79 -13.62 66.21
CA LEU A 2 -55.66 -12.96 65.21
C LEU A 2 -55.72 -11.43 65.39
N SER A 3 -55.02 -10.69 64.53
CA SER A 3 -55.70 -10.00 63.42
C SER A 3 -54.70 -9.29 62.49
N THR A 4 -55.08 -9.33 61.22
CA THR A 4 -54.46 -8.90 59.97
C THR A 4 -54.25 -7.39 59.81
N ALA A 5 -53.21 -7.00 59.06
CA ALA A 5 -53.30 -5.92 58.08
C ALA A 5 -52.25 -6.12 56.96
N ARG A 6 -52.76 -6.42 55.75
CA ARG A 6 -52.01 -6.47 54.48
C ARG A 6 -51.86 -5.04 53.94
N THR A 7 -50.64 -4.64 53.57
CA THR A 7 -50.41 -3.48 52.70
C THR A 7 -49.70 -3.95 51.44
N LYS A 8 -50.41 -3.86 50.30
CA LYS A 8 -49.92 -4.21 48.97
C LYS A 8 -48.87 -3.18 48.54
N ARG A 9 -47.66 -3.62 48.21
CA ARG A 9 -46.70 -2.85 47.40
C ARG A 9 -46.80 -3.34 45.96
N THR A 10 -47.36 -2.52 45.10
CA THR A 10 -47.39 -2.66 43.65
C THR A 10 -45.98 -2.41 43.11
N LEU A 11 -45.35 -3.46 42.57
CA LEU A 11 -44.08 -3.38 41.84
C LEU A 11 -44.44 -3.25 40.35
N SER A 12 -44.35 -2.02 39.82
CA SER A 12 -44.47 -1.79 38.37
C SER A 12 -43.19 -2.27 37.68
N LEU A 13 -43.24 -3.47 37.10
CA LEU A 13 -42.24 -4.00 36.20
C LEU A 13 -42.53 -3.41 34.80
N ILE A 14 -41.79 -2.36 34.43
CA ILE A 14 -41.86 -1.79 33.07
C ILE A 14 -41.03 -2.72 32.16
N LEU A 15 -41.73 -3.60 31.46
CA LEU A 15 -41.21 -4.42 30.39
C LEU A 15 -41.03 -3.53 29.13
N PHE A 16 -39.81 -3.09 28.86
CA PHE A 16 -39.48 -2.47 27.57
C PHE A 16 -39.42 -3.58 26.51
N ILE A 17 -40.53 -3.74 25.78
CA ILE A 17 -40.58 -4.51 24.53
C ILE A 17 -39.93 -3.62 23.47
N VAL A 18 -38.67 -3.91 23.12
CA VAL A 18 -38.03 -3.36 21.93
C VAL A 18 -38.55 -4.15 20.73
N LEU A 19 -39.49 -3.55 19.99
CA LEU A 19 -39.93 -3.99 18.67
C LEU A 19 -38.80 -3.70 17.67
N LEU A 20 -38.11 -4.75 17.23
CA LEU A 20 -37.25 -4.73 16.05
C LEU A 20 -38.13 -4.81 14.79
N PRO A 21 -38.04 -3.88 13.82
CA PRO A 21 -38.58 -4.13 12.50
C PRO A 21 -37.62 -5.06 11.74
N ALA A 22 -37.95 -6.35 11.73
CA ALA A 22 -37.41 -7.29 10.76
C ALA A 22 -38.00 -6.96 9.38
N CYS A 23 -37.22 -6.30 8.53
CA CYS A 23 -37.55 -6.19 7.10
C CYS A 23 -37.09 -7.48 6.42
N SER A 24 -37.97 -8.48 6.42
CA SER A 24 -37.83 -9.70 5.63
C SER A 24 -38.30 -9.42 4.20
N ILE A 25 -37.39 -9.44 3.23
CA ILE A 25 -37.75 -9.44 1.81
C ILE A 25 -38.23 -10.86 1.45
N PRO A 26 -39.42 -11.06 0.84
CA PRO A 26 -39.85 -12.38 0.43
C PRO A 26 -39.10 -12.81 -0.85
N LEU A 27 -38.36 -13.92 -0.74
CA LEU A 27 -37.92 -14.69 -1.89
C LEU A 27 -39.14 -15.44 -2.46
N SER A 28 -39.64 -14.97 -3.60
CA SER A 28 -40.60 -15.72 -4.41
C SER A 28 -39.88 -16.89 -5.08
N TYR A 29 -40.07 -18.09 -4.52
CA TYR A 29 -39.67 -19.36 -5.11
C TYR A 29 -40.64 -19.71 -6.24
N ASN A 30 -40.21 -19.68 -7.50
CA ASN A 30 -41.00 -20.17 -8.62
C ASN A 30 -40.42 -21.51 -9.09
N ASN A 31 -41.11 -22.59 -8.75
CA ASN A 31 -40.83 -23.94 -9.25
C ASN A 31 -41.42 -24.06 -10.65
N ASN A 32 -40.58 -24.19 -11.68
CA ASN A 32 -41.00 -24.83 -12.91
C ASN A 32 -39.86 -25.71 -13.47
N PRO A 33 -40.02 -27.03 -13.57
CA PRO A 33 -39.02 -27.93 -14.13
C PRO A 33 -39.41 -28.28 -15.57
N GLU A 34 -38.76 -27.67 -16.57
CA GLU A 34 -38.49 -28.26 -17.90
C GLU A 34 -37.98 -27.19 -18.87
N SER A 35 -36.69 -27.24 -19.20
CA SER A 35 -36.23 -27.43 -20.57
C SER A 35 -34.72 -27.61 -20.56
N ALA A 36 -34.27 -28.72 -21.12
CA ALA A 36 -32.87 -29.10 -21.20
C ALA A 36 -32.24 -28.63 -22.52
N ARG A 37 -31.08 -27.94 -22.39
CA ARG A 37 -29.87 -27.91 -23.26
C ARG A 37 -29.99 -27.42 -24.74
N PRO A 38 -28.87 -27.02 -25.42
CA PRO A 38 -27.47 -27.42 -25.20
C PRO A 38 -26.44 -26.28 -25.06
N ASP A 39 -25.20 -26.73 -24.80
CA ASP A 39 -23.98 -25.98 -24.51
C ASP A 39 -23.69 -24.86 -25.54
N GLU A 40 -23.53 -23.61 -25.07
CA GLU A 40 -22.84 -22.54 -25.80
C GLU A 40 -21.45 -22.32 -25.19
N PRO A 41 -20.41 -22.06 -26.01
CA PRO A 41 -19.07 -21.81 -25.50
C PRO A 41 -19.01 -20.45 -24.81
N ILE A 42 -18.32 -20.40 -23.67
CA ILE A 42 -17.98 -19.16 -22.96
C ILE A 42 -17.11 -18.31 -23.89
N GLU A 43 -17.59 -17.12 -24.27
CA GLU A 43 -16.78 -16.15 -25.02
C GLU A 43 -15.58 -15.69 -24.19
N GLU A 44 -14.42 -15.76 -24.82
CA GLU A 44 -13.13 -15.34 -24.31
C GLU A 44 -13.11 -13.81 -24.13
N ILE A 45 -12.84 -13.33 -22.93
CA ILE A 45 -12.72 -11.89 -22.64
C ILE A 45 -11.46 -11.38 -23.35
N VAL A 46 -11.66 -10.69 -24.48
CA VAL A 46 -10.59 -10.01 -25.22
C VAL A 46 -10.13 -8.78 -24.42
N VAL A 47 -8.89 -8.81 -23.94
CA VAL A 47 -8.23 -7.65 -23.33
C VAL A 47 -7.90 -6.65 -24.45
N VAL A 48 -8.60 -5.52 -24.49
CA VAL A 48 -8.29 -4.42 -25.41
C VAL A 48 -7.21 -3.52 -24.80
N LYS A 49 -6.01 -3.55 -25.39
CA LYS A 49 -4.92 -2.61 -25.11
C LYS A 49 -5.35 -1.18 -25.51
N PRO A 50 -5.21 -0.15 -24.66
CA PRO A 50 -5.45 1.23 -25.06
C PRO A 50 -4.48 1.63 -26.18
N ALA A 51 -5.02 2.27 -27.23
CA ALA A 51 -4.23 2.75 -28.36
C ALA A 51 -3.38 3.97 -27.96
N ALA A 52 -2.05 3.84 -28.12
CA ALA A 52 -1.13 4.96 -27.99
C ALA A 52 -1.30 5.94 -29.16
N ILE A 53 -1.30 7.23 -28.84
CA ILE A 53 -1.34 8.32 -29.83
C ILE A 53 0.08 8.47 -30.41
N SER A 54 0.22 8.26 -31.72
CA SER A 54 1.49 8.38 -32.45
C SER A 54 1.88 9.86 -32.67
N PRO A 55 3.11 10.28 -32.36
CA PRO A 55 3.69 11.49 -32.94
C PRO A 55 4.22 11.23 -34.37
N SER A 56 4.22 12.30 -35.17
CA SER A 56 4.67 12.41 -36.57
C SER A 56 6.20 12.35 -36.71
N PRO A 57 6.79 12.02 -37.89
CA PRO A 57 8.20 11.62 -37.99
C PRO A 57 9.15 12.82 -38.06
N THR A 58 10.25 12.73 -37.30
CA THR A 58 11.42 13.63 -37.39
C THR A 58 12.59 12.86 -37.98
N ALA A 59 13.37 13.57 -38.81
CA ALA A 59 14.37 13.06 -39.74
C ALA A 59 15.50 12.21 -39.14
N GLU A 60 15.94 11.25 -39.96
CA GLU A 60 17.03 10.29 -39.81
C GLU A 60 18.42 10.98 -39.87
N PRO A 61 19.38 10.63 -38.99
CA PRO A 61 20.78 11.02 -39.16
C PRO A 61 21.59 9.91 -39.86
N GLU A 62 22.49 10.35 -40.76
CA GLU A 62 23.45 9.56 -41.53
C GLU A 62 24.35 8.67 -40.65
N VAL A 63 24.53 7.43 -41.13
CA VAL A 63 25.50 6.44 -40.63
C VAL A 63 26.89 6.81 -41.14
N ILE A 64 27.84 7.04 -40.22
CA ILE A 64 29.27 7.07 -40.54
C ILE A 64 29.86 5.71 -40.16
N GLU A 65 30.39 5.03 -41.16
CA GLU A 65 30.97 3.70 -41.11
C GLU A 65 32.35 3.75 -40.41
N GLY A 66 32.46 3.05 -39.28
CA GLY A 66 33.68 2.91 -38.48
C GLY A 66 34.24 1.49 -38.56
N GLU A 67 35.52 1.40 -38.88
CA GLU A 67 36.33 0.22 -39.21
C GLU A 67 36.39 -0.84 -38.08
N ILE A 68 36.21 -2.10 -38.46
CA ILE A 68 36.27 -3.28 -37.59
C ILE A 68 37.74 -3.66 -37.35
N VAL A 69 38.18 -3.71 -36.09
CA VAL A 69 39.47 -4.29 -35.71
C VAL A 69 39.22 -5.49 -34.79
N GLU A 70 39.73 -6.66 -35.19
CA GLU A 70 39.63 -7.93 -34.45
C GLU A 70 40.36 -7.88 -33.09
N PRO A 71 39.85 -8.53 -32.02
CA PRO A 71 40.59 -8.65 -30.78
C PRO A 71 41.57 -9.83 -30.83
N SER A 72 42.87 -9.52 -30.73
CA SER A 72 43.93 -10.48 -30.42
C SER A 72 43.97 -10.72 -28.90
N ALA A 73 43.91 -11.98 -28.49
CA ALA A 73 43.99 -12.40 -27.11
C ALA A 73 45.44 -12.33 -26.60
N GLU A 74 45.69 -11.46 -25.62
CA GLU A 74 46.89 -11.54 -24.78
C GLU A 74 46.51 -11.17 -23.34
N ALA A 75 46.63 -12.16 -22.44
CA ALA A 75 46.34 -12.02 -21.03
C ALA A 75 47.43 -11.17 -20.35
N THR A 76 47.04 -10.00 -19.85
CA THR A 76 47.90 -9.16 -18.99
C THR A 76 47.16 -8.94 -17.67
N ASP A 77 47.78 -9.34 -16.57
CA ASP A 77 47.38 -9.02 -15.20
C ASP A 77 47.21 -7.50 -15.06
N VAL A 78 45.98 -7.04 -14.80
CA VAL A 78 45.70 -5.64 -14.46
C VAL A 78 45.61 -5.53 -12.94
N GLU A 79 46.67 -4.97 -12.37
CA GLU A 79 46.70 -4.47 -11.00
C GLU A 79 45.67 -3.32 -10.87
N ILE A 80 44.68 -3.52 -10.00
CA ILE A 80 43.59 -2.56 -9.76
C ILE A 80 44.18 -1.33 -9.07
N GLN A 81 44.43 -0.26 -9.82
CA GLN A 81 44.68 1.06 -9.22
C GLN A 81 43.34 1.67 -8.77
N PRO A 82 43.28 2.33 -7.60
CA PRO A 82 42.07 3.00 -7.14
C PRO A 82 41.72 4.14 -8.10
N THR A 83 40.54 4.05 -8.70
CA THR A 83 39.92 5.14 -9.46
C THR A 83 39.84 6.38 -8.58
N GLN A 84 40.39 7.48 -9.07
CA GLN A 84 40.26 8.81 -8.46
C GLN A 84 38.79 9.15 -8.35
N THR A 85 38.32 9.31 -7.12
CA THR A 85 37.01 9.84 -6.79
C THR A 85 37.05 11.33 -7.09
N ASP A 86 36.24 11.79 -8.05
CA ASP A 86 35.89 13.20 -8.17
C ASP A 86 35.41 13.70 -6.80
N GLU A 87 35.84 14.89 -6.40
CA GLU A 87 35.49 15.56 -5.14
C GLU A 87 33.98 15.54 -4.91
N SER A 88 33.50 14.62 -4.06
CA SER A 88 32.09 14.55 -3.66
C SER A 88 31.81 15.57 -2.57
N ASP A 89 30.81 16.41 -2.82
CA ASP A 89 29.93 17.09 -1.86
C ASP A 89 29.90 16.36 -0.49
N PRO A 90 30.01 17.06 0.68
CA PRO A 90 29.84 16.41 1.97
C PRO A 90 28.62 15.48 1.94
N GLU A 91 28.84 14.18 2.20
CA GLU A 91 27.82 13.13 2.08
C GLU A 91 26.52 13.61 2.73
N GLN A 92 25.54 13.97 1.90
CA GLN A 92 24.25 14.41 2.40
C GLN A 92 23.61 13.25 3.15
N PRO A 93 23.00 13.49 4.33
CA PRO A 93 22.35 12.44 5.10
C PRO A 93 21.28 11.75 4.24
N ILE A 94 21.28 10.42 4.22
CA ILE A 94 20.35 9.62 3.41
C ILE A 94 19.18 9.15 4.26
N ASN A 95 17.96 9.24 3.73
CA ASN A 95 16.78 8.61 4.32
C ASN A 95 16.84 7.09 4.13
N PRO A 96 17.01 6.28 5.21
CA PRO A 96 17.16 4.83 5.11
C PRO A 96 15.93 4.08 4.57
N MET A 97 14.76 4.72 4.47
CA MET A 97 13.55 4.11 3.90
C MET A 97 13.38 4.38 2.41
N THR A 98 14.09 5.36 1.85
CA THR A 98 13.96 5.71 0.43
C THR A 98 15.29 5.71 -0.32
N GLY A 99 16.44 5.75 0.36
CA GLY A 99 17.74 5.91 -0.30
C GLY A 99 17.93 7.30 -0.92
N LEU A 100 17.08 8.27 -0.62
CA LEU A 100 17.18 9.65 -1.11
C LEU A 100 17.88 10.55 -0.07
N PRO A 101 18.63 11.58 -0.49
CA PRO A 101 19.21 12.56 0.42
C PRO A 101 18.10 13.39 1.10
N VAL A 102 18.39 13.88 2.30
CA VAL A 102 17.56 14.88 3.00
C VAL A 102 18.36 16.15 3.25
N GLU A 103 17.71 17.30 3.12
CA GLU A 103 18.35 18.60 3.34
C GLU A 103 18.66 18.85 4.83
N ASP A 104 17.70 18.55 5.71
CA ASP A 104 17.85 18.70 7.16
C ASP A 104 18.04 17.31 7.82
N PRO A 105 19.23 16.96 8.34
CA PRO A 105 19.46 15.69 9.03
C PRO A 105 18.57 15.46 10.25
N ASP A 106 18.07 16.52 10.91
CA ASP A 106 17.28 16.38 12.13
C ASP A 106 15.92 15.71 11.86
N VAL A 107 15.44 15.73 10.61
CA VAL A 107 14.22 15.01 10.21
C VAL A 107 14.35 13.49 10.38
N LEU A 108 15.57 12.95 10.28
CA LEU A 108 15.84 11.52 10.44
C LEU A 108 15.82 11.07 11.91
N GLN A 109 15.83 12.00 12.86
CA GLN A 109 15.67 11.68 14.27
C GLN A 109 14.20 11.63 14.69
N ARG A 110 13.25 11.96 13.81
CA ARG A 110 11.80 11.90 14.09
C ARG A 110 11.31 10.48 13.91
N ARG A 111 10.44 9.98 14.82
CA ARG A 111 9.89 8.63 14.66
C ARG A 111 8.99 8.54 13.41
N PRO A 112 8.94 7.38 12.73
CA PRO A 112 7.99 7.15 11.65
C PRO A 112 6.54 7.23 12.14
N LEU A 113 5.64 7.72 11.28
CA LEU A 113 4.20 7.65 11.49
C LEU A 113 3.59 6.61 10.54
N LEU A 114 2.81 5.68 11.08
CA LEU A 114 2.02 4.74 10.29
C LEU A 114 0.57 5.19 10.31
N VAL A 115 0.00 5.46 9.15
CA VAL A 115 -1.38 5.98 9.04
C VAL A 115 -2.24 4.97 8.30
N SER A 116 -3.31 4.52 8.96
CA SER A 116 -4.33 3.65 8.34
C SER A 116 -5.23 4.50 7.44
N ILE A 117 -5.02 4.42 6.13
CA ILE A 117 -5.73 5.22 5.12
C ILE A 117 -6.77 4.36 4.40
N SER A 118 -8.00 4.88 4.34
CA SER A 118 -9.13 4.20 3.72
C SER A 118 -8.96 4.09 2.20
N ASN A 119 -9.17 2.88 1.65
CA ASN A 119 -9.46 2.71 0.22
C ASN A 119 -10.94 2.39 -0.06
N PHE A 120 -11.63 1.83 0.95
CA PHE A 120 -13.04 1.48 0.90
C PHE A 120 -13.80 2.01 2.12
N PRO A 121 -15.01 2.58 1.94
CA PRO A 121 -15.79 2.65 0.70
C PRO A 121 -15.17 3.55 -0.38
N PRO A 122 -15.53 3.40 -1.67
CA PRO A 122 -14.95 4.17 -2.79
C PRO A 122 -15.08 5.68 -2.63
N THR A 123 -16.05 6.14 -1.83
CA THR A 123 -16.22 7.56 -1.44
C THR A 123 -15.06 8.13 -0.62
N ALA A 124 -14.08 7.31 -0.23
CA ALA A 124 -12.84 7.76 0.40
C ALA A 124 -11.76 8.20 -0.60
N ARG A 125 -11.99 7.95 -1.90
CA ARG A 125 -11.10 8.28 -3.00
C ARG A 125 -11.47 9.67 -3.58
N PRO A 126 -10.52 10.49 -4.02
CA PRO A 126 -9.07 10.35 -3.83
C PRO A 126 -8.64 10.60 -2.38
N GLN A 127 -7.59 9.89 -1.95
CA GLN A 127 -6.93 10.09 -0.67
C GLN A 127 -6.00 11.31 -0.73
N ALA A 128 -5.72 11.90 0.44
CA ALA A 128 -4.76 12.98 0.60
C ALA A 128 -3.46 12.45 1.23
N GLY A 129 -2.33 12.81 0.64
CA GLY A 129 -1.01 12.68 1.24
C GLY A 129 -0.30 11.34 1.01
N LEU A 130 -0.84 10.43 0.20
CA LEU A 130 -0.15 9.16 -0.12
C LEU A 130 1.13 9.39 -0.93
N SER A 131 1.21 10.46 -1.71
CA SER A 131 2.40 10.79 -2.52
C SER A 131 3.66 11.11 -1.69
N PHE A 132 3.51 11.42 -0.40
CA PHE A 132 4.59 11.75 0.54
C PHE A 132 5.00 10.58 1.44
N ALA A 133 4.35 9.42 1.31
CA ALA A 133 4.70 8.25 2.10
C ALA A 133 5.97 7.59 1.56
N SER A 134 6.93 7.29 2.43
CA SER A 134 8.13 6.52 2.08
C SER A 134 7.73 5.10 1.66
N HIS A 135 6.81 4.49 2.41
CA HIS A 135 6.27 3.17 2.14
C HIS A 135 4.74 3.16 2.23
N VAL A 136 4.07 2.38 1.39
CA VAL A 136 2.62 2.13 1.52
C VAL A 136 2.33 0.65 1.44
N TYR A 137 1.66 0.09 2.43
CA TYR A 137 1.20 -1.30 2.41
C TYR A 137 -0.28 -1.37 2.06
N SER A 138 -0.62 -2.06 0.98
CA SER A 138 -1.97 -2.44 0.61
C SER A 138 -2.29 -3.80 1.24
N THR A 139 -3.27 -3.81 2.14
CA THR A 139 -3.61 -4.97 2.97
C THR A 139 -5.06 -5.38 2.79
N PHE A 140 -5.31 -6.68 2.66
CA PHE A 140 -6.66 -7.23 2.66
C PHE A 140 -7.34 -7.03 4.03
N ILE A 141 -8.62 -6.64 4.01
CA ILE A 141 -9.40 -6.36 5.23
C ILE A 141 -10.73 -7.12 5.33
N GLY A 142 -10.95 -8.12 4.47
CA GLY A 142 -12.21 -8.87 4.35
C GLY A 142 -13.03 -8.45 3.13
N PHE A 143 -13.91 -9.34 2.66
CA PHE A 143 -14.90 -9.11 1.59
C PHE A 143 -14.30 -8.61 0.26
N GLY A 144 -13.15 -9.14 -0.13
CA GLY A 144 -12.33 -8.66 -1.25
C GLY A 144 -11.93 -7.18 -1.22
N MET A 145 -11.95 -6.52 -0.06
CA MET A 145 -11.57 -5.10 0.09
C MET A 145 -10.16 -4.96 0.67
N ASN A 146 -9.48 -3.86 0.33
CA ASN A 146 -8.17 -3.52 0.88
C ASN A 146 -8.16 -2.16 1.63
N ARG A 147 -7.12 -1.97 2.42
CA ARG A 147 -6.81 -0.72 3.13
C ARG A 147 -5.31 -0.45 3.09
N TYR A 148 -4.95 0.82 3.10
CA TYR A 148 -3.56 1.25 3.08
C TYR A 148 -3.04 1.50 4.49
N VAL A 149 -1.79 1.12 4.73
CA VAL A 149 -0.98 1.60 5.85
C VAL A 149 0.20 2.36 5.26
N ALA A 150 0.15 3.68 5.33
CA ALA A 150 1.19 4.55 4.80
C ALA A 150 2.19 4.90 5.91
N VAL A 151 3.49 4.73 5.62
CA VAL A 151 4.61 5.03 6.50
C VAL A 151 5.22 6.36 6.05
N PHE A 152 5.22 7.33 6.95
CA PHE A 152 5.80 8.66 6.75
C PHE A 152 7.05 8.80 7.59
N TYR A 153 8.17 9.11 6.95
CA TYR A 153 9.47 9.26 7.62
C TYR A 153 10.41 10.15 6.80
N GLY A 154 11.15 11.02 7.49
CA GLY A 154 11.99 12.05 6.88
C GLY A 154 11.30 13.42 6.78
N ASP A 155 11.49 14.10 5.65
CA ASP A 155 11.09 15.47 5.33
C ASP A 155 9.64 15.63 4.82
N TYR A 156 8.83 14.57 4.91
CA TYR A 156 7.44 14.57 4.43
C TYR A 156 6.59 15.71 5.02
N ALA A 157 6.87 16.12 6.26
CA ALA A 157 6.09 17.13 6.96
C ALA A 157 6.33 18.53 6.39
N GLU A 158 7.59 18.82 6.01
CA GLU A 158 8.02 20.05 5.36
C GLU A 158 7.34 20.21 3.99
N HIS A 159 7.41 19.17 3.15
CA HIS A 159 6.75 19.17 1.84
C HIS A 159 5.22 19.29 1.93
N LEU A 160 4.60 18.59 2.88
CA LEU A 160 3.15 18.72 3.13
C LEU A 160 2.78 20.14 3.57
N GLN A 161 3.57 20.75 4.44
CA GLN A 161 3.29 22.10 4.93
C GLN A 161 3.35 23.12 3.81
N GLU A 162 4.34 23.02 2.90
CA GLU A 162 4.44 23.90 1.74
C GLU A 162 3.20 23.81 0.85
N ILE A 163 2.80 22.59 0.49
CA ILE A 163 1.64 22.37 -0.38
C ILE A 163 0.35 22.86 0.27
N LEU A 164 0.15 22.60 1.55
CA LEU A 164 -1.05 23.07 2.26
C LEU A 164 -1.08 24.60 2.39
N THR A 165 0.08 25.25 2.56
CA THR A 165 0.16 26.71 2.53
C THR A 165 -0.21 27.27 1.16
N ASN A 166 0.27 26.67 0.07
CA ASN A 166 -0.07 27.09 -1.29
C ASN A 166 -1.57 26.90 -1.57
N ARG A 167 -2.13 25.75 -1.19
CA ARG A 167 -3.55 25.43 -1.37
C ARG A 167 -4.46 26.36 -0.56
N LEU A 168 -4.09 26.69 0.67
CA LEU A 168 -4.80 27.67 1.48
C LEU A 168 -4.78 29.07 0.83
N ALA A 169 -3.66 29.46 0.23
CA ALA A 169 -3.56 30.72 -0.52
C ALA A 169 -4.44 30.73 -1.78
N GLU A 170 -4.72 29.57 -2.37
CA GLU A 170 -5.66 29.38 -3.48
C GLU A 170 -7.14 29.30 -3.05
N GLY A 171 -7.41 29.36 -1.73
CA GLY A 171 -8.75 29.28 -1.16
C GLY A 171 -9.27 27.86 -0.95
N ASN A 172 -8.41 26.84 -1.05
CA ASN A 172 -8.73 25.47 -0.67
C ASN A 172 -8.50 25.27 0.83
N ASP A 173 -9.56 24.96 1.57
CA ASP A 173 -9.51 24.57 2.98
C ASP A 173 -9.63 23.05 3.08
N ASP A 174 -8.49 22.34 3.09
CA ASP A 174 -8.49 20.89 3.21
C ASP A 174 -8.74 20.46 4.67
N ASP A 175 -9.71 19.56 4.86
CA ASP A 175 -10.08 19.03 6.18
C ASP A 175 -8.89 18.38 6.94
N PHE A 176 -7.90 17.87 6.21
CA PHE A 176 -6.71 17.19 6.74
C PHE A 176 -5.56 17.13 5.72
N ALA A 177 -4.34 16.96 6.22
CA ALA A 177 -3.13 16.74 5.43
C ALA A 177 -3.02 15.28 4.96
N ILE A 178 -3.43 14.33 5.79
CA ILE A 178 -3.34 12.89 5.48
C ILE A 178 -4.66 12.21 5.81
N GLY A 179 -5.22 11.47 4.85
CA GLY A 179 -6.46 10.70 5.07
C GLY A 179 -7.22 10.34 3.79
N PRO A 180 -8.46 9.86 3.90
CA PRO A 180 -9.20 9.63 5.14
C PRO A 180 -8.56 8.53 6.02
N VAL A 181 -8.39 8.82 7.31
CA VAL A 181 -7.91 7.84 8.29
C VAL A 181 -9.05 6.90 8.69
N ARG A 182 -8.75 5.61 8.79
CA ARG A 182 -9.73 4.54 9.06
C ARG A 182 -9.29 3.59 10.15
N SER A 183 -10.20 2.68 10.51
CA SER A 183 -10.02 1.78 11.64
C SER A 183 -8.78 0.89 11.52
N GLY A 184 -8.12 0.66 12.66
CA GLY A 184 -6.98 -0.25 12.79
C GLY A 184 -7.34 -1.70 12.49
N ARG A 185 -6.31 -2.49 12.17
CA ARG A 185 -6.38 -3.95 11.93
C ARG A 185 -5.22 -4.62 12.65
N VAL A 186 -5.39 -5.88 13.08
CA VAL A 186 -4.34 -6.65 13.77
C VAL A 186 -3.06 -6.74 12.94
N ALA A 187 -3.19 -6.87 11.61
CA ALA A 187 -2.06 -6.89 10.67
C ALA A 187 -1.18 -5.62 10.71
N PHE A 188 -1.71 -4.49 11.20
CA PHE A 188 -0.95 -3.24 11.25
C PHE A 188 0.09 -3.27 12.37
N GLU A 189 -0.10 -4.10 13.39
CA GLU A 189 0.92 -4.35 14.41
C GLU A 189 2.13 -5.03 13.78
N ASP A 190 1.91 -6.04 12.93
CA ASP A 190 2.99 -6.76 12.26
C ASP A 190 3.81 -5.86 11.33
N ILE A 191 3.16 -4.90 10.64
CA ILE A 191 3.83 -3.90 9.81
C ILE A 191 4.61 -2.93 10.71
N LYS A 192 3.97 -2.38 11.75
CA LYS A 192 4.62 -1.45 12.69
C LYS A 192 5.85 -2.06 13.35
N ASN A 193 5.86 -3.36 13.64
CA ASN A 193 7.01 -4.03 14.24
C ASN A 193 8.28 -3.95 13.37
N GLN A 194 8.15 -3.70 12.07
CA GLN A 194 9.28 -3.47 11.17
C GLN A 194 9.86 -2.05 11.29
N TYR A 195 9.15 -1.15 11.96
CA TYR A 195 9.52 0.24 12.20
C TYR A 195 9.57 0.52 13.71
N PRO A 196 10.69 0.18 14.39
CA PRO A 196 10.83 0.40 15.82
C PRO A 196 10.47 1.83 16.23
N HIS A 197 9.70 1.97 17.31
CA HIS A 197 9.20 3.24 17.87
C HIS A 197 8.18 4.01 17.01
N ALA A 198 7.81 3.51 15.85
CA ALA A 198 6.82 4.17 15.01
C ALA A 198 5.44 4.26 15.68
N LEU A 199 4.75 5.36 15.46
CA LEU A 199 3.41 5.60 16.01
C LEU A 199 2.35 5.20 14.99
N LEU A 200 1.43 4.32 15.38
CA LEU A 200 0.27 3.96 14.55
C LEU A 200 -0.90 4.93 14.78
N ILE A 201 -1.44 5.49 13.71
CA ILE A 201 -2.54 6.44 13.70
C ILE A 201 -3.75 5.78 13.03
N THR A 202 -4.86 5.69 13.75
CA THR A 202 -6.10 5.06 13.29
C THR A 202 -7.33 5.91 13.60
N ALA A 203 -8.48 5.60 13.03
CA ALA A 203 -9.77 6.14 13.44
C ALA A 203 -10.50 5.13 14.38
N GLY A 204 -9.80 4.70 15.44
CA GLY A 204 -10.25 3.65 16.35
C GLY A 204 -10.14 2.23 15.77
N ALA A 205 -10.63 1.23 16.50
CA ALA A 205 -10.85 -0.14 16.03
C ALA A 205 -11.82 -0.86 16.98
N SER A 206 -12.17 -2.12 16.73
CA SER A 206 -12.92 -2.91 17.71
C SER A 206 -12.08 -3.12 18.99
N PRO A 207 -12.69 -3.35 20.16
CA PRO A 207 -11.95 -3.61 21.40
C PRO A 207 -10.96 -4.79 21.27
N GLU A 208 -11.35 -5.83 20.55
CA GLU A 208 -10.49 -7.00 20.25
C GLU A 208 -9.23 -6.59 19.47
N VAL A 209 -9.37 -5.75 18.44
CA VAL A 209 -8.23 -5.26 17.65
C VAL A 209 -7.39 -4.29 18.48
N LEU A 210 -8.01 -3.34 19.18
CA LEU A 210 -7.29 -2.35 20.00
C LEU A 210 -6.41 -3.01 21.06
N SER A 211 -6.85 -4.13 21.64
CA SER A 211 -6.07 -4.88 22.63
C SER A 211 -4.77 -5.49 22.08
N GLN A 212 -4.62 -5.56 20.76
CA GLN A 212 -3.46 -6.13 20.05
C GLN A 212 -2.57 -5.05 19.43
N LEU A 213 -3.00 -3.79 19.42
CA LEU A 213 -2.22 -2.68 18.87
C LEU A 213 -1.42 -1.99 19.98
N SER A 214 -0.14 -1.74 19.73
CA SER A 214 0.72 -0.98 20.65
C SER A 214 1.19 0.34 20.04
N ASN A 215 1.62 1.30 20.87
CA ASN A 215 2.10 2.62 20.43
C ASN A 215 1.19 3.24 19.35
N GLN A 216 -0.11 3.35 19.66
CA GLN A 216 -1.12 3.84 18.74
C GLN A 216 -1.88 5.02 19.32
N VAL A 217 -2.38 5.88 18.44
CA VAL A 217 -3.31 6.96 18.74
C VAL A 217 -4.52 6.87 17.81
N SER A 218 -5.69 7.22 18.35
CA SER A 218 -6.90 7.38 17.56
C SER A 218 -7.15 8.86 17.27
N VAL A 219 -7.38 9.18 16.00
CA VAL A 219 -7.88 10.49 15.55
C VAL A 219 -9.37 10.39 15.25
N PHE A 220 -10.06 11.51 15.36
CA PHE A 220 -11.50 11.59 15.16
C PHE A 220 -11.82 12.78 14.25
N GLY A 221 -12.67 12.56 13.26
CA GLY A 221 -13.14 13.61 12.36
C GLY A 221 -14.07 14.59 13.06
N SER A 222 -14.25 15.75 12.43
CA SER A 222 -15.17 16.79 12.89
C SER A 222 -16.65 16.47 12.59
N ASN A 223 -16.91 15.51 11.70
CA ASN A 223 -18.25 15.13 11.25
C ASN A 223 -18.56 13.65 11.54
N ASN A 224 -19.44 13.42 12.52
CA ASN A 224 -19.88 12.07 12.90
C ASN A 224 -20.78 11.38 11.86
N GLU A 225 -21.27 12.10 10.84
CA GLU A 225 -22.10 11.55 9.76
C GLU A 225 -21.27 11.05 8.57
N SER A 226 -19.99 11.43 8.47
CA SER A 226 -19.08 11.00 7.40
C SER A 226 -17.90 10.20 7.94
N VAL A 227 -17.88 8.92 7.60
CA VAL A 227 -16.78 8.00 7.95
C VAL A 227 -15.44 8.36 7.31
N ASN A 228 -15.44 9.25 6.31
CA ASN A 228 -14.26 9.71 5.57
C ASN A 228 -13.80 11.12 5.98
N SER A 229 -14.44 11.74 6.98
CA SER A 229 -14.06 13.08 7.48
C SER A 229 -12.88 13.07 8.46
N THR A 230 -12.39 11.88 8.83
CA THR A 230 -11.30 11.73 9.80
C THR A 230 -9.96 11.77 9.08
N GLY A 231 -9.03 12.57 9.57
CA GLY A 231 -7.68 12.67 9.02
C GLY A 231 -6.67 13.22 10.03
N VAL A 232 -5.42 13.36 9.60
CA VAL A 232 -4.36 14.01 10.38
C VAL A 232 -4.11 15.40 9.81
N GLY A 233 -4.27 16.44 10.63
CA GLY A 233 -3.96 17.81 10.24
C GLY A 233 -2.45 18.08 10.20
N ALA A 234 -2.02 19.04 9.37
CA ALA A 234 -0.61 19.39 9.17
C ALA A 234 0.14 19.67 10.48
N GLY A 235 -0.45 20.53 11.33
CA GLY A 235 0.14 20.93 12.61
C GLY A 235 0.31 19.77 13.62
N ALA A 236 -0.43 18.67 13.45
CA ALA A 236 -0.30 17.49 14.30
C ALA A 236 0.85 16.57 13.86
N LEU A 237 1.19 16.52 12.57
CA LEU A 237 2.18 15.58 12.03
C LEU A 237 3.57 15.77 12.66
N GLY A 238 4.08 17.01 12.66
CA GLY A 238 5.37 17.32 13.26
C GLY A 238 5.40 17.03 14.76
N GLN A 239 4.32 17.35 15.50
CA GLN A 239 4.23 17.07 16.93
C GLN A 239 4.22 15.57 17.24
N LEU A 240 3.45 14.80 16.47
CA LEU A 240 3.36 13.35 16.62
C LEU A 240 4.69 12.66 16.29
N ALA A 241 5.45 13.17 15.32
CA ALA A 241 6.73 12.63 14.91
C ALA A 241 7.90 13.05 15.83
N SER A 242 7.93 14.30 16.30
CA SER A 242 9.03 14.83 17.13
C SER A 242 8.92 14.50 18.62
N GLY A 243 7.80 13.94 19.08
CA GLY A 243 7.59 13.58 20.48
C GLY A 243 8.47 12.44 21.01
N TYR A 244 9.23 11.76 20.14
CA TYR A 244 10.11 10.65 20.51
C TYR A 244 11.29 10.56 19.53
N PRO A 245 12.51 10.97 19.92
CA PRO A 245 13.67 10.87 19.03
C PRO A 245 14.07 9.41 18.81
N VAL A 246 14.53 9.10 17.60
CA VAL A 246 14.92 7.75 17.17
C VAL A 246 16.32 7.72 16.56
N ASP A 247 16.90 6.53 16.50
CA ASP A 247 18.15 6.24 15.80
C ASP A 247 17.82 5.79 14.36
N PRO A 248 18.19 6.57 13.31
CA PRO A 248 17.85 6.25 11.93
C PRO A 248 18.44 4.91 11.44
N LEU A 249 19.54 4.43 12.03
CA LEU A 249 20.16 3.14 11.71
C LEU A 249 19.22 1.95 12.01
N LYS A 250 18.18 2.17 12.83
CA LYS A 250 17.13 1.16 13.06
C LYS A 250 16.28 0.88 11.83
N TYR A 251 16.25 1.78 10.85
CA TYR A 251 15.42 1.65 9.65
C TYR A 251 16.19 1.17 8.41
N GLU A 252 17.53 1.11 8.48
CA GLU A 252 18.38 0.50 7.45
C GLU A 252 18.11 -1.01 7.38
N SER A 253 17.38 -1.43 6.36
CA SER A 253 16.94 -2.82 6.17
C SER A 253 16.77 -3.18 4.71
N LEU A 254 16.25 -2.24 3.92
CA LEU A 254 16.20 -2.30 2.46
C LEU A 254 17.49 -1.68 1.90
N VAL A 255 17.98 -2.26 0.79
CA VAL A 255 19.15 -1.77 0.07
C VAL A 255 18.68 -1.01 -1.16
N PHE A 256 19.38 0.05 -1.54
CA PHE A 256 19.02 0.90 -2.68
C PHE A 256 20.18 1.03 -3.66
N ASP A 257 19.87 0.97 -4.95
CA ASP A 257 20.82 1.20 -6.05
C ASP A 257 20.09 1.88 -7.23
N PRO A 258 20.57 3.04 -7.73
CA PRO A 258 20.04 3.66 -8.93
C PRO A 258 20.06 2.75 -10.16
N ALA A 259 21.03 1.84 -10.26
CA ALA A 259 21.09 0.84 -11.32
C ALA A 259 20.14 -0.34 -11.02
N PRO A 260 19.39 -0.83 -12.02
CA PRO A 260 18.61 -2.05 -11.84
C PRO A 260 19.54 -3.26 -11.68
N PRO A 261 19.20 -4.23 -10.81
CA PRO A 261 19.96 -5.48 -10.70
C PRO A 261 19.89 -6.32 -11.99
N GLU A 262 20.83 -7.23 -12.16
CA GLU A 262 20.81 -8.18 -13.29
C GLU A 262 19.65 -9.19 -13.16
N GLY A 263 19.26 -9.82 -14.28
CA GLY A 263 18.25 -10.89 -14.29
C GLY A 263 16.80 -10.40 -14.26
N GLY A 264 16.57 -9.09 -14.45
CA GLY A 264 15.25 -8.51 -14.59
C GLY A 264 14.59 -8.89 -15.91
N GLU A 265 13.28 -9.08 -15.86
CA GLU A 265 12.48 -9.41 -17.03
C GLU A 265 11.55 -8.25 -17.38
N PRO A 266 11.29 -7.94 -18.66
CA PRO A 266 10.41 -6.84 -19.04
C PRO A 266 9.01 -6.96 -18.43
N ALA A 267 8.58 -5.94 -17.70
CA ALA A 267 7.26 -5.84 -17.07
C ALA A 267 6.87 -4.37 -16.83
N GLU A 268 6.30 -3.76 -17.86
CA GLU A 268 5.82 -2.38 -17.81
C GLU A 268 4.44 -2.26 -17.14
N PHE A 269 3.71 -3.35 -16.99
CA PHE A 269 2.38 -3.33 -16.37
C PHE A 269 2.15 -4.53 -15.45
N VAL A 270 1.46 -4.29 -14.33
CA VAL A 270 0.87 -5.34 -13.49
C VAL A 270 -0.49 -4.90 -12.95
N ARG A 271 -1.46 -5.80 -13.00
CA ARG A 271 -2.80 -5.63 -12.46
C ARG A 271 -3.00 -6.51 -11.23
N ILE A 272 -3.44 -5.90 -10.14
CA ILE A 272 -3.79 -6.58 -8.89
C ILE A 272 -5.31 -6.63 -8.75
N ILE A 273 -5.89 -7.82 -8.80
CA ILE A 273 -7.34 -8.02 -8.74
C ILE A 273 -7.69 -8.63 -7.37
N TYR A 274 -8.29 -7.84 -6.48
CA TYR A 274 -8.83 -8.32 -5.20
C TYR A 274 -10.20 -8.97 -5.39
N ASN A 275 -11.08 -8.29 -6.12
CA ASN A 275 -12.35 -8.82 -6.62
C ASN A 275 -12.83 -7.96 -7.81
N TYR A 276 -14.03 -8.21 -8.33
CA TYR A 276 -14.56 -7.46 -9.49
C TYR A 276 -14.85 -5.97 -9.22
N LEU A 277 -15.01 -5.57 -7.95
CA LEU A 277 -15.21 -4.20 -7.45
C LEU A 277 -13.95 -3.58 -6.82
N ASN A 278 -12.82 -4.28 -6.87
CA ASN A 278 -11.57 -3.83 -6.27
C ASN A 278 -10.37 -4.31 -7.08
N GLN A 279 -9.98 -3.48 -8.04
CA GLN A 279 -8.89 -3.74 -8.97
C GLN A 279 -7.96 -2.53 -9.02
N ASN A 280 -6.65 -2.81 -9.07
CA ASN A 280 -5.60 -1.81 -9.13
C ASN A 280 -4.64 -2.14 -10.28
N GLY A 281 -4.05 -1.12 -10.89
CA GLY A 281 -3.03 -1.27 -11.92
C GLY A 281 -1.80 -0.44 -11.61
N TRP A 282 -0.67 -0.91 -12.09
CA TRP A 282 0.62 -0.25 -12.05
C TRP A 282 1.20 -0.26 -13.44
N GLU A 283 1.45 0.92 -14.00
CA GLU A 283 2.03 1.09 -15.33
C GLU A 283 3.33 1.89 -15.21
N TYR A 284 4.43 1.35 -15.73
CA TYR A 284 5.71 2.02 -15.74
C TYR A 284 5.69 3.18 -16.73
N ASP A 285 6.02 4.36 -16.25
CA ASP A 285 6.24 5.55 -17.07
C ASP A 285 7.74 5.84 -17.16
N PRO A 286 8.37 5.70 -18.34
CA PRO A 286 9.78 6.00 -18.53
C PRO A 286 10.14 7.47 -18.31
N GLY A 287 9.18 8.40 -18.43
CA GLY A 287 9.41 9.84 -18.26
C GLY A 287 9.70 10.21 -16.82
N SER A 288 8.80 9.83 -15.91
CA SER A 288 8.98 9.97 -14.46
C SER A 288 9.87 8.87 -13.86
N ARG A 289 10.08 7.77 -14.59
CA ARG A 289 10.81 6.56 -14.16
C ARG A 289 10.17 5.92 -12.91
N THR A 290 8.84 5.99 -12.81
CA THR A 290 8.00 5.44 -11.73
C THR A 290 6.91 4.53 -12.28
N TYR A 291 6.31 3.72 -11.43
CA TYR A 291 5.05 3.02 -11.71
C TYR A 291 3.87 3.91 -11.29
N LEU A 292 3.09 4.33 -12.27
CA LEU A 292 1.86 5.10 -12.08
C LEU A 292 0.72 4.18 -11.65
N ARG A 293 0.07 4.54 -10.54
CA ARG A 293 -1.03 3.77 -9.97
C ARG A 293 -2.36 4.15 -10.58
N SER A 294 -3.16 3.15 -10.90
CA SER A 294 -4.57 3.29 -11.28
C SER A 294 -5.44 2.36 -10.43
N GLN A 295 -6.72 2.68 -10.33
CA GLN A 295 -7.72 1.89 -9.59
C GLN A 295 -9.08 1.97 -10.27
N ASP A 296 -9.93 0.98 -10.01
CA ASP A 296 -11.32 1.01 -10.48
C ASP A 296 -12.18 2.07 -9.77
N GLN A 297 -13.45 2.17 -10.18
CA GLN A 297 -14.47 2.97 -9.50
C GLN A 297 -15.42 2.12 -8.64
N ALA A 298 -15.07 0.85 -8.39
CA ALA A 298 -15.93 -0.15 -7.75
C ALA A 298 -17.34 -0.25 -8.39
N ASP A 299 -17.39 -0.12 -9.73
CA ASP A 299 -18.59 -0.18 -10.56
C ASP A 299 -18.77 -1.54 -11.27
N GLY A 300 -17.75 -2.41 -11.18
CA GLY A 300 -17.72 -3.71 -11.83
C GLY A 300 -17.34 -3.69 -13.30
N SER A 301 -17.00 -2.53 -13.88
CA SER A 301 -16.60 -2.42 -15.29
C SER A 301 -15.22 -3.04 -15.54
N GLY A 302 -14.35 -3.02 -14.51
CA GLY A 302 -12.94 -3.37 -14.67
C GLY A 302 -12.14 -2.31 -15.42
N GLU A 303 -12.69 -1.12 -15.68
CA GLU A 303 -11.89 0.00 -16.15
C GLU A 303 -11.04 0.56 -15.01
N LEU A 304 -9.81 0.96 -15.33
CA LEU A 304 -8.86 1.54 -14.39
C LEU A 304 -8.69 3.02 -14.69
N TYR A 305 -8.72 3.82 -13.63
CA TYR A 305 -8.60 5.27 -13.69
C TYR A 305 -7.37 5.71 -12.88
N PRO A 306 -6.67 6.78 -13.28
CA PRO A 306 -5.57 7.34 -12.51
C PRO A 306 -5.93 7.52 -11.02
N MET A 307 -5.10 6.98 -10.13
CA MET A 307 -5.26 7.23 -8.70
C MET A 307 -4.58 8.55 -8.36
N ILE A 308 -5.39 9.60 -8.17
CA ILE A 308 -4.91 10.96 -7.90
C ILE A 308 -4.69 11.17 -6.40
N ASP A 309 -3.60 11.84 -6.01
CA ASP A 309 -3.47 12.41 -4.67
C ASP A 309 -4.25 13.73 -4.58
N LYS A 310 -5.18 13.84 -3.63
CA LYS A 310 -6.04 15.01 -3.48
C LYS A 310 -5.25 16.31 -3.30
N LEU A 311 -4.08 16.26 -2.64
CA LEU A 311 -3.32 17.47 -2.34
C LEU A 311 -2.57 17.99 -3.57
N THR A 312 -1.90 17.10 -4.31
CA THR A 312 -1.09 17.51 -5.47
C THR A 312 -1.92 17.63 -6.75
N GLY A 313 -3.04 16.91 -6.84
CA GLY A 313 -3.82 16.79 -8.07
C GLY A 313 -3.14 15.90 -9.12
N GLU A 314 -2.04 15.25 -8.77
CA GLU A 314 -1.25 14.39 -9.66
C GLU A 314 -1.55 12.91 -9.43
N GLN A 315 -1.35 12.10 -10.45
CA GLN A 315 -1.43 10.65 -10.34
C GLN A 315 -0.29 10.13 -9.45
N LEU A 316 -0.60 9.19 -8.56
CA LEU A 316 0.40 8.55 -7.71
C LEU A 316 1.41 7.77 -8.55
N GLY A 317 2.69 8.09 -8.36
CA GLY A 317 3.84 7.35 -8.90
C GLY A 317 4.75 6.85 -7.77
N PHE A 318 5.23 5.62 -7.91
CA PHE A 318 6.18 4.99 -6.98
C PHE A 318 7.32 4.33 -7.76
N GLU A 319 8.55 4.48 -7.29
CA GLU A 319 9.75 3.94 -7.93
C GLU A 319 9.79 2.41 -7.87
N ASN A 320 9.20 1.84 -6.81
CA ASN A 320 9.16 0.41 -6.58
C ASN A 320 7.74 -0.07 -6.24
N VAL A 321 7.33 -1.18 -6.85
CA VAL A 321 6.13 -1.93 -6.45
C VAL A 321 6.57 -3.33 -6.06
N VAL A 322 6.32 -3.72 -4.81
CA VAL A 322 6.71 -5.02 -4.26
C VAL A 322 5.46 -5.80 -3.92
N VAL A 323 5.32 -7.02 -4.44
CA VAL A 323 4.21 -7.92 -4.11
C VAL A 323 4.72 -8.97 -3.12
N LEU A 324 4.13 -9.04 -1.93
CA LEU A 324 4.53 -9.94 -0.86
C LEU A 324 3.48 -11.03 -0.65
N TRP A 325 3.84 -12.29 -0.93
CA TRP A 325 2.99 -13.43 -0.56
C TRP A 325 3.16 -13.71 0.93
N ALA A 326 2.08 -13.58 1.70
CA ALA A 326 2.07 -13.74 3.14
C ALA A 326 0.93 -14.64 3.62
N LYS A 327 1.12 -15.27 4.79
CA LYS A 327 0.06 -16.06 5.41
C LYS A 327 -1.06 -15.13 5.89
N HIS A 328 -2.25 -15.34 5.36
CA HIS A 328 -3.47 -14.71 5.83
C HIS A 328 -4.32 -15.75 6.57
N SER A 329 -5.00 -15.36 7.64
CA SER A 329 -5.94 -16.22 8.36
C SER A 329 -7.03 -15.41 9.05
N TYR A 330 -8.24 -15.93 9.13
CA TYR A 330 -9.31 -15.33 9.92
C TYR A 330 -9.12 -15.68 11.40
N LEU A 331 -9.07 -14.67 12.27
CA LEU A 331 -9.16 -14.85 13.74
C LEU A 331 -10.62 -14.89 14.21
N SER A 332 -11.48 -14.19 13.48
CA SER A 332 -12.93 -14.16 13.63
C SER A 332 -13.57 -13.80 12.29
N PRO A 333 -14.91 -13.86 12.13
CA PRO A 333 -15.58 -13.57 10.85
C PRO A 333 -15.28 -12.18 10.25
N THR A 334 -14.75 -11.24 11.04
CA THR A 334 -14.48 -9.85 10.62
C THR A 334 -13.05 -9.39 10.88
N VAL A 335 -12.20 -10.27 11.42
CA VAL A 335 -10.81 -9.97 11.77
C VAL A 335 -9.88 -10.90 11.01
N VAL A 336 -9.16 -10.32 10.05
CA VAL A 336 -8.11 -10.98 9.29
C VAL A 336 -6.76 -10.67 9.92
N GLN A 337 -5.99 -11.71 10.22
CA GLN A 337 -4.56 -11.63 10.49
C GLN A 337 -3.78 -11.81 9.20
N ILE A 338 -2.71 -11.01 9.06
CA ILE A 338 -1.69 -11.18 8.04
C ILE A 338 -0.37 -11.32 8.79
N ASN A 339 0.36 -12.43 8.60
CA ASN A 339 1.64 -12.63 9.26
C ASN A 339 2.74 -11.92 8.48
N LEU A 340 3.26 -10.83 9.05
CA LEU A 340 4.37 -10.06 8.52
C LEU A 340 5.48 -9.87 9.57
N SER A 341 5.29 -10.32 10.81
CA SER A 341 6.33 -10.32 11.85
C SER A 341 6.99 -11.69 12.00
N TYR A 342 8.32 -11.70 12.12
CA TYR A 342 9.14 -12.90 12.34
C TYR A 342 8.96 -13.98 11.26
N VAL A 343 8.76 -13.54 10.01
CA VAL A 343 8.51 -14.43 8.87
C VAL A 343 9.81 -14.89 8.25
N TRP A 344 9.93 -16.19 8.03
CA TRP A 344 11.02 -16.81 7.28
C TRP A 344 10.70 -16.81 5.79
N ASP A 345 11.73 -16.60 4.97
CA ASP A 345 11.83 -16.79 3.53
C ASP A 345 10.51 -17.09 2.81
N GLN A 346 9.87 -16.04 2.32
CA GLN A 346 8.64 -16.10 1.51
C GLN A 346 8.87 -15.54 0.12
N PHE A 347 8.08 -16.00 -0.84
CA PHE A 347 8.11 -15.52 -2.21
C PHE A 347 7.56 -14.08 -2.31
N GLY A 348 8.10 -13.33 -3.26
CA GLY A 348 7.57 -12.03 -3.67
C GLY A 348 7.99 -11.66 -5.09
N LEU A 349 7.49 -10.51 -5.53
CA LEU A 349 7.89 -9.88 -6.79
C LEU A 349 8.35 -8.45 -6.51
N LEU A 350 9.39 -8.01 -7.20
CA LEU A 350 9.79 -6.60 -7.25
C LEU A 350 9.59 -6.09 -8.68
N TYR A 351 8.84 -5.00 -8.82
CA TYR A 351 8.73 -4.22 -10.03
C TYR A 351 9.51 -2.92 -9.85
N ARG A 352 10.52 -2.69 -10.68
CA ARG A 352 11.31 -1.45 -10.75
C ARG A 352 11.86 -1.28 -12.17
N ASP A 353 11.99 -0.02 -12.62
CA ASP A 353 12.62 0.30 -13.91
C ASP A 353 12.02 -0.44 -15.13
N GLY A 354 10.70 -0.66 -15.14
CA GLY A 354 10.00 -1.36 -16.22
C GLY A 354 10.26 -2.88 -16.26
N GLN A 355 10.82 -3.44 -15.18
CA GLN A 355 11.20 -4.85 -15.06
C GLN A 355 10.57 -5.50 -13.82
N VAL A 356 10.43 -6.82 -13.86
CA VAL A 356 10.02 -7.66 -12.73
C VAL A 356 11.14 -8.62 -12.35
N TYR A 357 11.31 -8.82 -11.03
CA TYR A 357 12.24 -9.75 -10.43
C TYR A 357 11.47 -10.66 -9.48
N GLU A 358 11.71 -11.96 -9.57
CA GLU A 358 11.32 -12.87 -8.49
C GLU A 358 12.27 -12.66 -7.31
N ILE A 359 11.70 -12.44 -6.14
CA ILE A 359 12.44 -12.17 -4.91
C ILE A 359 12.00 -13.12 -3.80
N LYS A 360 12.82 -13.22 -2.77
CA LYS A 360 12.44 -13.70 -1.45
C LYS A 360 12.42 -12.54 -0.46
N TRP A 361 11.53 -12.63 0.52
CA TRP A 361 11.47 -11.68 1.62
C TRP A 361 11.43 -12.38 2.98
N SER A 362 11.97 -11.72 4.00
CA SER A 362 11.90 -12.18 5.39
C SER A 362 11.79 -11.02 6.37
N THR A 363 11.13 -11.26 7.49
CA THR A 363 11.13 -10.39 8.68
C THR A 363 11.62 -11.11 9.94
N ARG A 364 12.37 -12.21 9.79
CA ARG A 364 12.83 -13.07 10.92
C ARG A 364 13.60 -12.31 12.00
N ASN A 365 14.31 -11.25 11.61
CA ASN A 365 15.12 -10.40 12.48
C ASN A 365 14.38 -9.13 12.93
N GLY A 366 13.06 -9.06 12.75
CA GLY A 366 12.24 -7.88 13.06
C GLY A 366 12.32 -6.75 12.03
N LYS A 367 13.04 -6.93 10.92
CA LYS A 367 13.18 -5.98 9.81
C LYS A 367 12.89 -6.68 8.49
N LEU A 368 12.24 -5.99 7.54
CA LEU A 368 12.03 -6.51 6.19
C LEU A 368 13.36 -6.56 5.43
N MET A 369 13.67 -7.73 4.89
CA MET A 369 14.81 -7.97 4.01
C MET A 369 14.29 -8.54 2.71
N ILE A 370 14.88 -8.12 1.59
CA ILE A 370 14.58 -8.60 0.24
C ILE A 370 15.88 -9.12 -0.37
N TYR A 371 15.85 -10.33 -0.91
CA TYR A 371 17.01 -11.02 -1.45
C TYR A 371 16.61 -12.00 -2.57
N ASP A 372 17.57 -12.49 -3.34
CA ASP A 372 17.35 -13.38 -4.48
C ASP A 372 17.24 -14.87 -4.06
N GLY A 373 17.26 -15.79 -5.04
CA GLY A 373 17.22 -17.23 -4.80
C GLY A 373 18.41 -17.74 -3.99
N GLU A 374 19.56 -17.11 -4.18
CA GLU A 374 20.89 -17.41 -3.66
C GLU A 374 21.19 -16.76 -2.30
N GLY A 375 20.37 -15.78 -1.89
CA GLY A 375 20.48 -15.06 -0.62
C GLY A 375 21.20 -13.71 -0.71
N ALA A 376 21.54 -13.22 -1.91
CA ALA A 376 22.12 -11.89 -2.08
C ALA A 376 21.01 -10.82 -2.00
N PRO A 377 21.27 -9.66 -1.35
CA PRO A 377 20.30 -8.56 -1.30
C PRO A 377 19.91 -8.08 -2.70
N VAL A 378 18.61 -7.86 -2.92
CA VAL A 378 18.11 -7.28 -4.17
C VAL A 378 17.81 -5.80 -3.92
N PRO A 379 18.52 -4.87 -4.57
CA PRO A 379 18.36 -3.45 -4.32
C PRO A 379 17.05 -2.91 -4.91
N LEU A 380 16.36 -2.07 -4.15
CA LEU A 380 15.29 -1.21 -4.63
C LEU A 380 15.88 0.02 -5.35
N LYS A 381 15.08 0.65 -6.19
CA LYS A 381 15.42 1.96 -6.73
C LYS A 381 15.30 3.01 -5.62
N PRO A 382 16.26 3.94 -5.45
CA PRO A 382 16.07 5.07 -4.56
C PRO A 382 14.75 5.80 -4.87
N GLY A 383 13.88 5.90 -3.88
CA GLY A 383 12.52 6.40 -4.00
C GLY A 383 11.55 5.74 -3.03
N LYS A 384 10.26 5.95 -3.28
CA LYS A 384 9.14 5.41 -2.50
C LYS A 384 8.83 3.98 -2.95
N THR A 385 8.30 3.18 -2.01
CA THR A 385 7.92 1.79 -2.30
C THR A 385 6.48 1.49 -1.91
N TRP A 386 5.74 0.85 -2.82
CA TRP A 386 4.42 0.33 -2.53
C TRP A 386 4.46 -1.19 -2.37
N PHE A 387 3.98 -1.69 -1.24
CA PHE A 387 3.87 -3.12 -0.93
C PHE A 387 2.43 -3.60 -1.12
N GLU A 388 2.19 -4.47 -2.11
CA GLU A 388 0.95 -5.22 -2.24
C GLU A 388 1.05 -6.53 -1.45
N VAL A 389 0.34 -6.63 -0.33
CA VAL A 389 0.40 -7.82 0.53
C VAL A 389 -0.74 -8.77 0.17
N VAL A 390 -0.39 -9.92 -0.37
CA VAL A 390 -1.33 -10.90 -0.93
C VAL A 390 -1.26 -12.24 -0.18
N SER A 391 -2.32 -13.04 -0.26
CA SER A 391 -2.38 -14.34 0.41
C SER A 391 -1.54 -15.40 -0.29
N PHE A 392 -1.22 -16.50 0.38
CA PHE A 392 -0.63 -17.68 -0.26
C PHE A 392 -1.51 -18.35 -1.31
N GLN A 393 -2.81 -18.07 -1.33
CA GLN A 393 -3.75 -18.60 -2.33
C GLN A 393 -3.72 -17.76 -3.62
N THR A 394 -3.12 -16.57 -3.57
CA THR A 394 -3.04 -15.64 -4.69
C THR A 394 -2.23 -16.24 -5.82
N THR A 395 -2.77 -16.16 -7.04
CA THR A 395 -2.08 -16.62 -8.25
C THR A 395 -1.42 -15.46 -8.98
N TRP A 396 -0.29 -15.74 -9.62
CA TRP A 396 0.38 -14.81 -10.53
C TRP A 396 0.43 -15.42 -11.93
N ASP A 397 -0.17 -14.72 -12.89
CA ASP A 397 -0.13 -15.03 -14.31
C ASP A 397 0.76 -13.97 -14.98
N ARG A 398 2.02 -14.34 -15.22
CA ARG A 398 3.04 -13.44 -15.78
C ARG A 398 2.68 -12.99 -17.19
N ASP A 399 2.23 -13.90 -18.05
CA ASP A 399 1.93 -13.61 -19.46
C ASP A 399 0.77 -12.61 -19.59
N LYS A 400 -0.15 -12.62 -18.62
CA LYS A 400 -1.26 -11.65 -18.57
C LYS A 400 -0.97 -10.43 -17.70
N SER A 401 0.19 -10.34 -17.05
CA SER A 401 0.50 -9.28 -16.08
C SER A 401 -0.56 -9.17 -14.96
N ILE A 402 -1.06 -10.31 -14.47
CA ILE A 402 -2.13 -10.33 -13.46
C ILE A 402 -1.65 -11.03 -12.18
N VAL A 403 -1.81 -10.35 -11.06
CA VAL A 403 -1.85 -10.96 -9.72
C VAL A 403 -3.31 -11.01 -9.30
N ARG A 404 -3.87 -12.21 -9.22
CA ARG A 404 -5.26 -12.43 -8.81
C ARG A 404 -5.29 -12.90 -7.38
N PHE A 405 -5.73 -12.01 -6.50
CA PHE A 405 -5.86 -12.30 -5.08
C PHE A 405 -6.94 -13.38 -4.88
N HIS A 406 -6.64 -14.29 -3.98
CA HIS A 406 -7.62 -15.25 -3.47
C HIS A 406 -7.67 -15.13 -1.96
N GLU A 407 -8.87 -15.09 -1.39
CA GLU A 407 -9.02 -15.03 0.07
C GLU A 407 -8.40 -16.27 0.73
N PRO A 408 -7.85 -16.14 1.95
CA PRO A 408 -7.45 -17.32 2.72
C PRO A 408 -8.67 -18.19 3.03
N PRO A 409 -8.48 -19.51 3.24
CA PRO A 409 -9.53 -20.36 3.75
C PRO A 409 -10.13 -19.79 5.06
N SER A 410 -11.45 -19.87 5.17
CA SER A 410 -12.21 -19.49 6.38
C SER A 410 -12.91 -20.72 6.93
N ASP A 411 -12.76 -20.95 8.24
CA ASP A 411 -13.58 -21.93 8.99
C ASP A 411 -14.89 -21.29 9.50
N PHE A 412 -15.12 -20.01 9.21
CA PHE A 412 -16.28 -19.20 9.60
C PHE A 412 -17.27 -19.02 8.45
#